data_AF-A0A3M1MY63-F1
#
_entry.id   AF-A0A3M1MY63-F1
#
_cell.length_a   1.000
_cell.length_b   1.000
_cell.length_c   1.000
_cell.angle_alpha   90.00
_cell.angle_beta   90.00
_cell.angle_gamma   90.00
#
_symmetry.space_group_name_H-M   'P 1'
#
loop_
_entity.id
_entity.type
_entity.pdbx_description
1 polymer ?
#
loop_
_entity_poly.entity_id
_entity_poly.type
_entity_poly.pdbx_seq_one_letter_code
_entity_poly.pdbx_strand_id
1 'polypeptide(L)'
;YEERWFSAADRLTRAELELCGETVPIGTDLLFAAANRPGCLVGIEICEDLWSVSPPSQKQAAAGATVLVNPSASPEVLGKRDYRLQLVTQQSARCLAAYAYASAGPGESTTDLVYGGHSLICENGQLLAETERFRFEGQFALADVDIDRLLLERQRNSSFADAEGGDFRCISFDLPPRRDGRLLRPIPRRPFVPDDPAARDRRCEEIFAIQTTALARRLRHTGSEQVVIGISGGLDSTLALLVACRAFDQLGLPHSGIHALTMPGFGTTERTRGNAEKLAELLGVDLAVVPIHASVRQHFADIGHDETVHDITYENAQARERTQILMDRANQVGGLVIGTGDLSELALGWATYNGDHMSMYAVNVGVPKTLVRYL
;
A
#
# COMPACT_ATOMS: atom_id res chain seq x y z
N TYR A 1 18.21 9.89 36.61
CA TYR A 1 19.20 9.38 37.58
C TYR A 1 18.86 7.94 37.99
N GLU A 2 18.59 7.05 37.03
CA GLU A 2 18.06 5.71 37.34
C GLU A 2 19.10 4.81 38.00
N GLU A 3 20.35 4.85 37.53
CA GLU A 3 21.48 4.06 38.05
C GLU A 3 21.80 4.32 39.53
N ARG A 4 21.27 5.41 40.12
CA ARG A 4 21.38 5.69 41.55
C ARG A 4 20.61 4.68 42.40
N TRP A 5 19.48 4.17 41.88
CA TRP A 5 18.55 3.31 42.63
C TRP A 5 18.40 1.91 42.02
N PHE A 6 18.65 1.77 40.72
CA PHE A 6 18.47 0.52 39.99
C PHE A 6 19.80 0.01 39.42
N SER A 7 19.87 -1.30 39.23
CA SER A 7 20.97 -1.96 38.51
C SER A 7 20.45 -2.45 37.15
N ALA A 8 21.30 -2.35 36.13
CA ALA A 8 20.99 -2.86 34.80
C ALA A 8 20.81 -4.39 34.83
N ALA A 9 19.99 -4.90 33.90
CA ALA A 9 19.61 -6.30 33.85
C ALA A 9 20.78 -7.24 33.49
N ASP A 10 21.83 -6.74 32.83
CA ASP A 10 23.05 -7.49 32.53
C ASP A 10 23.84 -7.90 33.79
N ARG A 11 23.54 -7.28 34.94
CA ARG A 11 24.09 -7.64 36.26
C ARG A 11 23.29 -8.74 36.98
N LEU A 12 22.19 -9.23 36.40
CA LEU A 12 21.42 -10.33 36.97
C LEU A 12 22.30 -11.59 37.06
N THR A 13 22.40 -12.14 38.26
CA THR A 13 23.15 -13.39 38.54
C THR A 13 22.25 -14.62 38.64
N ARG A 14 20.93 -14.42 38.55
CA ARG A 14 19.90 -15.46 38.68
C ARG A 14 18.94 -15.35 37.50
N ALA A 15 18.46 -16.51 37.05
CA ALA A 15 17.48 -16.61 35.97
C ALA A 15 16.02 -16.69 36.48
N GLU A 16 15.85 -16.84 37.80
CA GLU A 16 14.58 -17.03 38.50
C GLU A 16 14.60 -16.31 39.87
N LEU A 17 13.42 -15.93 40.37
CA LEU A 17 13.21 -15.41 41.72
C LEU A 17 11.98 -16.06 42.38
N GLU A 18 11.93 -16.00 43.72
CA GLU A 18 10.73 -16.35 44.48
C GLU A 18 9.85 -15.11 44.65
N LEU A 19 8.64 -15.16 44.11
CA LEU A 19 7.65 -14.08 44.24
C LEU A 19 6.30 -14.69 44.63
N CYS A 20 5.69 -14.19 45.71
CA CYS A 20 4.40 -14.68 46.22
C CYS A 20 4.33 -16.21 46.48
N GLY A 21 5.48 -16.86 46.73
CA GLY A 21 5.56 -18.31 46.95
C GLY A 21 5.69 -19.15 45.68
N GLU A 22 5.90 -18.51 44.53
CA GLU A 22 6.17 -19.17 43.26
C GLU A 22 7.56 -18.79 42.73
N THR A 23 8.24 -19.77 42.12
CA THR A 23 9.46 -19.54 41.35
C THR A 23 9.11 -18.97 39.99
N VAL A 24 9.50 -17.73 39.71
CA VAL A 24 9.20 -17.03 38.45
C VAL A 24 10.47 -16.67 37.68
N PRO A 25 10.49 -16.77 36.35
CA PRO A 25 11.65 -16.39 35.55
C PRO A 25 11.87 -14.88 35.57
N ILE A 26 13.14 -14.48 35.53
CA ILE A 26 13.58 -13.08 35.38
C ILE A 26 14.71 -13.01 34.35
N GLY A 27 14.68 -11.95 33.53
CA GLY A 27 15.69 -11.71 32.51
C GLY A 27 15.15 -10.86 31.37
N THR A 28 16.05 -10.47 30.47
CA THR A 28 15.73 -9.76 29.22
C THR A 28 15.55 -10.73 28.02
N ASP A 29 15.69 -12.02 28.29
CA ASP A 29 15.60 -13.14 27.35
C ASP A 29 14.27 -13.89 27.48
N LEU A 30 13.19 -13.20 27.87
CA LEU A 30 11.86 -13.78 28.02
C LEU A 30 10.94 -13.37 26.87
N LEU A 31 10.22 -14.34 26.30
CA LEU A 31 9.06 -14.12 25.45
C LEU A 31 7.85 -14.83 26.05
N PHE A 32 6.67 -14.27 25.87
CA PHE A 32 5.43 -14.87 26.36
C PHE A 32 4.59 -15.34 25.19
N ALA A 33 4.40 -16.65 25.06
CA ALA A 33 3.69 -17.26 23.93
C ALA A 33 2.27 -17.67 24.33
N ALA A 34 1.28 -17.18 23.60
CA ALA A 34 -0.09 -17.61 23.79
C ALA A 34 -0.31 -19.01 23.19
N ALA A 35 -0.45 -20.04 24.03
CA ALA A 35 -0.59 -21.43 23.60
C ALA A 35 -1.83 -21.63 22.71
N ASN A 36 -2.91 -20.91 23.00
CA ASN A 36 -4.18 -20.97 22.29
C ASN A 36 -4.31 -19.93 21.15
N ARG A 37 -3.26 -19.15 20.84
CA ARG A 37 -3.19 -18.28 19.65
C ARG A 37 -1.78 -18.34 19.04
N PRO A 38 -1.51 -19.36 18.20
CA PRO A 38 -0.24 -19.46 17.49
C PRO A 38 0.11 -18.17 16.75
N GLY A 39 1.37 -17.77 16.86
CA GLY A 39 1.88 -16.52 16.32
C GLY A 39 1.68 -15.30 17.20
N CYS A 40 0.92 -15.37 18.31
CA CYS A 40 0.88 -14.30 19.31
C CYS A 40 1.96 -14.52 20.37
N LEU A 41 3.09 -13.85 20.18
CA LEU A 41 4.21 -13.87 21.11
C LEU A 41 4.47 -12.43 21.56
N VAL A 42 4.54 -12.24 22.88
CA VAL A 42 4.75 -10.93 23.50
C VAL A 42 6.22 -10.79 23.90
N GLY A 43 6.86 -9.76 23.36
CA GLY A 43 8.14 -9.24 23.82
C GLY A 43 7.95 -7.97 24.66
N ILE A 44 8.80 -7.79 25.66
CA ILE A 44 8.72 -6.66 26.60
C ILE A 44 10.06 -5.92 26.58
N GLU A 45 10.02 -4.61 26.42
CA GLU A 45 11.16 -3.72 26.69
C GLU A 45 10.66 -2.51 27.49
N ILE A 46 11.54 -1.75 28.14
CA ILE A 46 11.13 -0.73 29.11
C ILE A 46 11.66 0.63 28.71
N CYS A 47 10.76 1.60 28.58
CA CYS A 47 11.08 3.02 28.41
C CYS A 47 12.20 3.29 27.40
N GLU A 48 13.39 3.65 27.88
CA GLU A 48 14.57 4.03 27.10
C GLU A 48 15.08 2.97 26.13
N ASP A 49 14.79 1.70 26.39
CA ASP A 49 15.14 0.59 25.51
C ASP A 49 14.74 0.87 24.03
N LEU A 50 13.58 1.51 23.82
CA LEU A 50 13.04 1.83 22.50
C LEU A 50 13.95 2.75 21.67
N TRP A 51 14.62 3.71 22.29
CA TRP A 51 15.48 4.68 21.59
C TRP A 51 16.97 4.44 21.81
N SER A 52 17.33 3.28 22.36
CA SER A 52 18.69 2.78 22.29
C SER A 52 19.11 2.53 20.84
N VAL A 53 20.42 2.48 20.58
CA VAL A 53 20.97 2.21 19.24
C VAL A 53 20.53 0.84 18.70
N SER A 54 20.31 -0.12 19.58
CA SER A 54 19.88 -1.47 19.23
C SER A 54 18.83 -1.95 20.22
N PRO A 55 17.55 -1.58 20.01
CA PRO A 55 16.47 -1.90 20.94
C PRO A 55 16.31 -3.41 21.15
N PRO A 56 16.09 -3.90 22.38
CA PRO A 56 15.81 -5.30 22.69
C PRO A 56 14.69 -5.90 21.82
N SER A 57 13.67 -5.10 21.55
CA SER A 57 12.53 -5.49 20.71
C SER A 57 12.92 -5.95 19.29
N GLN A 58 14.06 -5.51 18.74
CA GLN A 58 14.58 -6.03 17.47
C GLN A 58 14.85 -7.54 17.56
N LYS A 59 15.60 -7.96 18.59
CA LYS A 59 15.94 -9.38 18.81
C LYS A 59 14.71 -10.19 19.21
N GLN A 60 13.81 -9.60 20.00
CA GLN A 60 12.54 -10.23 20.37
C GLN A 60 11.68 -10.50 19.13
N ALA A 61 11.57 -9.52 18.21
CA ALA A 61 10.79 -9.67 16.99
C ALA A 61 11.37 -10.73 16.06
N ALA A 62 12.69 -10.73 15.87
CA ALA A 62 13.40 -11.76 15.11
C ALA A 62 13.26 -13.15 15.73
N ALA A 63 13.20 -13.25 17.06
CA ALA A 63 12.89 -14.49 17.79
C ALA A 63 11.40 -14.88 17.80
N GLY A 64 10.53 -14.11 17.12
CA GLY A 64 9.14 -14.47 16.88
C GLY A 64 8.10 -13.59 17.57
N ALA A 65 8.50 -12.63 18.43
CA ALA A 65 7.55 -11.72 19.05
C ALA A 65 6.80 -10.90 17.99
N THR A 66 5.47 -11.01 17.98
CA THR A 66 4.57 -10.26 17.08
C THR A 66 3.88 -9.11 17.78
N VAL A 67 3.88 -9.11 19.11
CA VAL A 67 3.41 -8.02 19.96
C VAL A 67 4.57 -7.58 20.83
N LEU A 68 4.92 -6.31 20.76
CA LEU A 68 5.95 -5.67 21.57
C LEU A 68 5.26 -4.70 22.52
N VAL A 69 5.62 -4.73 23.79
CA VAL A 69 5.06 -3.81 24.79
C VAL A 69 6.16 -3.00 25.45
N ASN A 70 5.87 -1.72 25.67
CA ASN A 70 6.77 -0.78 26.33
C ASN A 70 6.02 0.01 27.40
N PRO A 71 6.06 -0.45 28.66
CA PRO A 71 5.76 0.40 29.80
C PRO A 71 6.84 1.47 29.95
N SER A 72 6.41 2.70 30.14
CA SER A 72 7.26 3.88 30.14
C SER A 72 6.90 4.81 31.29
N ALA A 73 7.91 5.53 31.78
CA ALA A 73 7.73 6.72 32.60
C ALA A 73 8.46 7.87 31.91
N SER A 74 7.95 8.28 30.74
CA SER A 74 8.60 9.28 29.92
C SER A 74 8.07 10.67 30.27
N PRO A 75 8.88 11.59 30.83
CA PRO A 75 8.46 12.96 31.07
C PRO A 75 8.18 13.69 29.75
N GLU A 76 7.34 14.71 29.80
CA GLU A 76 6.94 15.54 28.66
C GLU A 76 7.86 16.75 28.51
N VAL A 77 8.20 17.03 27.25
CA VAL A 77 8.83 18.29 26.80
C VAL A 77 8.17 18.73 25.50
N LEU A 78 8.35 19.99 25.12
CA LEU A 78 7.79 20.52 23.87
C LEU A 78 8.26 19.67 22.67
N GLY A 79 7.32 19.30 21.79
CA GLY A 79 7.60 18.48 20.60
C GLY A 79 7.76 16.97 20.85
N LYS A 80 7.84 16.51 22.11
CA LYS A 80 8.09 15.08 22.42
C LYS A 80 7.01 14.14 21.91
N ARG A 81 5.76 14.61 21.77
CA ARG A 81 4.64 13.81 21.29
C ARG A 81 4.87 13.27 19.88
N ASP A 82 5.26 14.13 18.94
CA ASP A 82 5.48 13.73 17.56
C ASP A 82 6.74 12.86 17.43
N TYR A 83 7.80 13.20 18.18
CA TYR A 83 9.00 12.38 18.26
C TYR A 83 8.71 10.96 18.77
N ARG A 84 7.95 10.83 19.86
CA ARG A 84 7.53 9.53 20.42
C ARG A 84 6.65 8.76 19.45
N LEU A 85 5.69 9.42 18.82
CA LEU A 85 4.84 8.79 17.79
C LEU A 85 5.71 8.24 16.65
N GLN A 86 6.70 8.98 16.18
CA GLN A 86 7.63 8.52 15.15
C GLN A 86 8.45 7.31 15.60
N LEU A 87 9.01 7.32 16.81
CA LEU A 87 9.79 6.18 17.34
C LEU A 87 8.96 4.90 17.39
N VAL A 88 7.77 4.95 18.01
CA VAL A 88 6.91 3.77 18.15
C VAL A 88 6.40 3.30 16.79
N THR A 89 6.02 4.23 15.92
CA THR A 89 5.56 3.90 14.57
C THR A 89 6.66 3.22 13.76
N GLN A 90 7.87 3.79 13.73
CA GLN A 90 9.01 3.22 13.03
C GLN A 90 9.44 1.89 13.63
N GLN A 91 9.40 1.74 14.96
CA GLN A 91 9.77 0.48 15.60
C GLN A 91 8.79 -0.63 15.28
N SER A 92 7.48 -0.35 15.29
CA SER A 92 6.46 -1.31 14.87
C SER A 92 6.64 -1.75 13.40
N ALA A 93 7.00 -0.82 12.50
CA ALA A 93 7.26 -1.11 11.10
C ALA A 93 8.53 -1.96 10.91
N ARG A 94 9.63 -1.56 11.52
CA ARG A 94 10.92 -2.26 11.43
C ARG A 94 10.84 -3.69 11.95
N CYS A 95 10.09 -3.89 13.03
CA CYS A 95 9.92 -5.21 13.64
C CYS A 95 8.80 -6.05 13.00
N LEU A 96 8.09 -5.53 12.00
CA LEU A 96 6.88 -6.15 11.44
C LEU A 96 5.97 -6.70 12.56
N ALA A 97 5.68 -5.84 13.54
CA ALA A 97 5.02 -6.20 14.79
C ALA A 97 3.95 -5.15 15.17
N ALA A 98 3.08 -5.51 16.10
CA ALA A 98 2.37 -4.54 16.90
C ALA A 98 3.27 -4.02 18.03
N TYR A 99 3.18 -2.74 18.33
CA TYR A 99 3.92 -2.09 19.38
C TYR A 99 2.96 -1.27 20.24
N ALA A 100 2.79 -1.66 21.50
CA ALA A 100 1.96 -0.97 22.47
C ALA A 100 2.84 -0.23 23.49
N TYR A 101 2.75 1.09 23.48
CA TYR A 101 3.48 1.97 24.38
C TYR A 101 2.52 2.59 25.39
N ALA A 102 2.90 2.61 26.66
CA ALA A 102 2.10 3.21 27.74
C ALA A 102 2.99 4.02 28.69
N SER A 103 2.77 5.34 28.77
CA SER A 103 3.53 6.21 29.66
C SER A 103 2.77 6.56 30.94
N ALA A 104 3.52 6.80 32.02
CA ALA A 104 3.02 7.42 33.24
C ALA A 104 2.26 8.74 32.98
N GLY A 105 1.26 9.01 33.83
CA GLY A 105 0.31 10.11 33.71
C GLY A 105 0.58 11.28 34.66
N PRO A 106 -0.31 12.30 34.67
CA PRO A 106 -0.11 13.54 35.42
C PRO A 106 -0.20 13.41 36.96
N GLY A 107 -0.39 12.19 37.47
CA GLY A 107 -0.33 11.90 38.91
C GLY A 107 1.08 11.74 39.47
N GLU A 108 2.10 11.67 38.61
CA GLU A 108 3.50 11.56 39.03
C GLU A 108 4.03 12.83 39.71
N SER A 109 5.12 12.69 40.47
CA SER A 109 5.75 13.83 41.15
C SER A 109 6.18 14.90 40.16
N THR A 110 5.75 16.14 40.41
CA THR A 110 6.06 17.30 39.57
C THR A 110 7.19 18.17 40.10
N THR A 111 8.07 17.64 40.95
CA THR A 111 9.21 18.40 41.50
C THR A 111 10.06 19.01 40.39
N ASP A 112 10.37 18.23 39.35
CA ASP A 112 11.21 18.66 38.23
C ASP A 112 10.66 18.29 36.84
N LEU A 113 9.65 17.42 36.75
CA LEU A 113 9.18 16.81 35.51
C LEU A 113 7.65 16.79 35.44
N VAL A 114 7.08 16.72 34.24
CA VAL A 114 5.63 16.55 34.03
C VAL A 114 5.40 15.34 33.15
N TYR A 115 4.35 14.57 33.41
CA TYR A 115 4.03 13.36 32.68
C TYR A 115 2.63 13.47 32.05
N GLY A 116 2.53 13.11 30.77
CA GLY A 116 1.34 13.38 29.95
C GLY A 116 0.37 12.22 29.81
N GLY A 117 0.70 11.01 30.28
CA GLY A 117 -0.17 9.83 30.14
C GLY A 117 -0.33 9.34 28.69
N HIS A 118 0.63 9.67 27.82
CA HIS A 118 0.53 9.31 26.41
C HIS A 118 0.70 7.81 26.22
N SER A 119 -0.33 7.16 25.69
CA SER A 119 -0.31 5.74 25.32
C SER A 119 -0.74 5.59 23.87
N LEU A 120 -0.11 4.70 23.13
CA LEU A 120 -0.42 4.47 21.73
C LEU A 120 -0.13 3.02 21.31
N ILE A 121 -0.89 2.56 20.33
CA ILE A 121 -0.74 1.24 19.72
C ILE A 121 -0.47 1.45 18.23
N CYS A 122 0.68 0.99 17.76
CA CYS A 122 1.01 0.95 16.33
C CYS A 122 1.11 -0.50 15.85
N GLU A 123 0.76 -0.75 14.60
CA GLU A 123 0.93 -2.05 13.93
C GLU A 123 1.59 -1.83 12.59
N ASN A 124 2.80 -2.37 12.42
CA ASN A 124 3.55 -2.31 11.17
C ASN A 124 3.56 -0.89 10.54
N GLY A 125 3.89 0.12 11.35
CA GLY A 125 3.95 1.52 10.90
C GLY A 125 2.61 2.27 10.84
N GLN A 126 1.51 1.64 11.24
CA GLN A 126 0.18 2.27 11.28
C GLN A 126 -0.26 2.51 12.73
N LEU A 127 -0.61 3.75 13.08
CA LEU A 127 -1.26 4.07 14.35
C LEU A 127 -2.68 3.47 14.37
N LEU A 128 -2.97 2.64 15.38
CA LEU A 128 -4.28 2.02 15.59
C LEU A 128 -5.11 2.75 16.64
N ALA A 129 -4.47 3.18 17.73
CA ALA A 129 -5.11 3.90 18.84
C ALA A 129 -4.12 4.81 19.56
N GLU A 130 -4.61 5.93 20.10
CA GLU A 130 -3.83 6.91 20.89
C GLU A 130 -4.74 7.45 22.02
N THR A 131 -4.21 7.61 23.23
CA THR A 131 -4.92 8.31 24.32
C THR A 131 -4.81 9.82 24.19
N GLU A 132 -5.76 10.53 24.79
CA GLU A 132 -5.61 11.97 24.98
C GLU A 132 -4.54 12.27 26.04
N ARG A 133 -3.74 13.32 25.85
CA ARG A 133 -2.68 13.67 26.81
C ARG A 133 -3.20 14.60 27.90
N PHE A 134 -2.53 14.57 29.05
CA PHE A 134 -2.77 15.45 30.21
C PHE A 134 -4.15 15.28 30.86
N ARG A 135 -4.71 14.06 30.80
CA ARG A 135 -5.91 13.67 31.55
C ARG A 135 -5.52 13.07 32.90
N PHE A 136 -6.21 13.46 33.96
CA PHE A 136 -5.98 12.93 35.31
C PHE A 136 -6.74 11.63 35.55
N GLU A 137 -7.81 11.41 34.80
CA GLU A 137 -8.55 10.15 34.79
C GLU A 137 -7.74 9.05 34.09
N GLY A 138 -7.89 7.80 34.55
CA GLY A 138 -7.28 6.65 33.89
C GLY A 138 -7.83 6.46 32.47
N GLN A 139 -6.95 6.23 31.50
CA GLN A 139 -7.31 6.02 30.10
C GLN A 139 -6.72 4.73 29.54
N PHE A 140 -7.37 4.19 28.51
CA PHE A 140 -6.91 3.03 27.76
C PHE A 140 -6.89 3.35 26.27
N ALA A 141 -5.77 3.07 25.61
CA ALA A 141 -5.77 2.86 24.16
C ALA A 141 -6.10 1.38 23.91
N LEU A 142 -7.13 1.12 23.10
CA LEU A 142 -7.58 -0.25 22.79
C LEU A 142 -7.66 -0.40 21.27
N ALA A 143 -7.08 -1.48 20.74
CA ALA A 143 -7.14 -1.83 19.33
C ALA A 143 -7.06 -3.33 19.13
N ASP A 144 -7.72 -3.83 18.08
CA ASP A 144 -7.56 -5.20 17.60
C ASP A 144 -6.39 -5.27 16.61
N VAL A 145 -5.37 -6.06 16.98
CA VAL A 145 -4.17 -6.33 16.17
C VAL A 145 -4.41 -7.52 15.26
N ASP A 146 -4.03 -7.39 13.99
CA ASP A 146 -4.10 -8.47 13.01
C ASP A 146 -2.79 -9.26 13.00
N ILE A 147 -2.71 -10.28 13.86
CA ILE A 147 -1.54 -11.16 13.97
C ILE A 147 -1.26 -11.89 12.66
N ASP A 148 -2.29 -12.31 11.94
CA ASP A 148 -2.12 -13.08 10.71
C ASP A 148 -1.55 -12.21 9.59
N ARG A 149 -1.95 -10.94 9.52
CA ARG A 149 -1.29 -9.93 8.67
C ARG A 149 0.19 -9.80 8.99
N LEU A 150 0.56 -9.68 10.27
CA LEU A 150 1.98 -9.54 10.67
C LEU A 150 2.81 -10.76 10.23
N LEU A 151 2.25 -11.97 10.41
CA LEU A 151 2.91 -13.20 9.96
C LEU A 151 3.07 -13.24 8.43
N LEU A 152 2.04 -12.83 7.68
CA LEU A 152 2.10 -12.77 6.21
C LEU A 152 3.16 -11.77 5.71
N GLU A 153 3.26 -10.59 6.34
CA GLU A 153 4.27 -9.60 6.00
C GLU A 153 5.69 -10.14 6.28
N ARG A 154 5.88 -10.83 7.41
CA ARG A 154 7.16 -11.48 7.74
C ARG A 154 7.55 -12.55 6.73
N GLN A 155 6.60 -13.37 6.28
CA GLN A 155 6.85 -14.41 5.26
C GLN A 155 7.28 -13.82 3.91
N ARG A 156 6.81 -12.62 3.56
CA ARG A 156 7.11 -11.94 2.29
C ARG A 156 8.38 -11.10 2.34
N ASN A 157 8.89 -10.81 3.53
CA ASN A 157 10.03 -9.92 3.72
C ASN A 157 11.32 -10.72 3.95
N SER A 158 12.13 -10.87 2.90
CA SER A 158 13.38 -11.62 2.96
C SER A 158 14.38 -11.03 3.97
N SER A 159 14.46 -9.70 4.07
CA SER A 159 15.36 -9.03 5.03
C SER A 159 14.96 -9.28 6.48
N PHE A 160 13.67 -9.50 6.75
CA PHE A 160 13.22 -9.95 8.07
C PHE A 160 13.56 -11.42 8.32
N ALA A 161 13.38 -12.29 7.31
CA ALA A 161 13.72 -13.70 7.40
C ALA A 161 15.21 -13.96 7.65
N ASP A 162 16.08 -13.08 7.13
CA ASP A 162 17.54 -13.13 7.34
C ASP A 162 17.98 -12.58 8.71
N ALA A 163 17.06 -12.01 9.51
CA ALA A 163 17.42 -11.42 10.79
C ALA A 163 17.77 -12.50 11.82
N GLU A 164 18.93 -12.36 12.46
CA GLU A 164 19.33 -13.24 13.56
C GLU A 164 18.52 -12.92 14.83
N GLY A 165 17.74 -13.90 15.29
CA GLY A 165 17.09 -13.87 16.59
C GLY A 165 18.09 -14.04 17.73
N GLY A 166 17.71 -13.58 18.93
CA GLY A 166 18.39 -13.99 20.15
C GLY A 166 17.87 -15.34 20.65
N ASP A 167 18.60 -15.96 21.58
CA ASP A 167 18.06 -17.08 22.36
C ASP A 167 17.09 -16.52 23.41
N PHE A 168 15.81 -16.90 23.32
CA PHE A 168 14.76 -16.52 24.26
C PHE A 168 14.13 -17.74 24.92
N ARG A 169 13.87 -17.63 26.22
CA ARG A 169 13.02 -18.55 26.98
C ARG A 169 11.56 -18.18 26.74
N CYS A 170 10.80 -19.09 26.16
CA CYS A 170 9.38 -18.91 25.89
C CYS A 170 8.52 -19.38 27.06
N ILE A 171 7.80 -18.45 27.69
CA ILE A 171 6.85 -18.71 28.77
C ILE A 171 5.46 -18.83 28.17
N SER A 172 4.85 -20.00 28.33
CA SER A 172 3.53 -20.30 27.79
C SER A 172 2.42 -19.73 28.67
N PHE A 173 1.38 -19.16 28.06
CA PHE A 173 0.16 -18.75 28.75
C PHE A 173 -1.07 -18.93 27.84
N ASP A 174 -2.27 -18.90 28.42
CA ASP A 174 -3.52 -18.93 27.67
C ASP A 174 -4.15 -17.53 27.60
N LEU A 175 -4.48 -17.07 26.39
CA LEU A 175 -5.27 -15.86 26.22
C LEU A 175 -6.73 -16.13 26.65
N PRO A 176 -7.35 -15.23 27.42
CA PRO A 176 -8.76 -15.36 27.74
C PRO A 176 -9.62 -15.24 26.48
N PRO A 177 -10.83 -15.83 26.46
CA PRO A 177 -11.75 -15.67 25.34
C PRO A 177 -12.09 -14.18 25.15
N ARG A 178 -12.25 -13.79 23.88
CA ARG A 178 -12.66 -12.43 23.52
C ARG A 178 -14.01 -12.11 24.15
N ARG A 179 -14.08 -11.03 24.94
CA ARG A 179 -15.29 -10.64 25.69
C ARG A 179 -16.35 -9.92 24.85
N ASP A 180 -15.93 -9.13 23.85
CA ASP A 180 -16.79 -8.31 22.98
C ASP A 180 -16.54 -8.66 21.50
N GLY A 181 -17.60 -8.82 20.70
CA GLY A 181 -17.52 -9.11 19.27
C GLY A 181 -17.26 -7.88 18.38
N ARG A 182 -17.25 -6.66 18.94
CA ARG A 182 -16.98 -5.45 18.17
C ARG A 182 -15.50 -5.33 17.82
N LEU A 183 -15.21 -5.21 16.52
CA LEU A 183 -13.87 -4.97 15.99
C LEU A 183 -13.41 -3.54 16.31
N LEU A 184 -12.36 -3.41 17.12
CA LEU A 184 -11.70 -2.15 17.47
C LEU A 184 -10.56 -1.84 16.50
N ARG A 185 -10.89 -1.75 15.21
CA ARG A 185 -9.90 -1.52 14.16
C ARG A 185 -10.53 -0.72 13.01
N PRO A 186 -9.86 0.35 12.54
CA PRO A 186 -10.29 1.02 11.32
C PRO A 186 -10.02 0.12 10.11
N ILE A 187 -11.07 -0.35 9.45
CA ILE A 187 -10.97 -1.09 8.19
C ILE A 187 -11.39 -0.16 7.04
N PRO A 188 -10.44 0.29 6.19
CA PRO A 188 -10.76 1.17 5.08
C PRO A 188 -11.64 0.43 4.07
N ARG A 189 -12.75 1.05 3.65
CA ARG A 189 -13.62 0.48 2.61
C ARG A 189 -12.93 0.41 1.24
N ARG A 190 -11.91 1.24 1.04
CA ARG A 190 -11.14 1.38 -0.20
C ARG A 190 -9.64 1.36 0.12
N PRO A 191 -9.01 0.17 0.25
CA PRO A 191 -7.62 0.07 0.70
C PRO A 191 -6.60 0.86 -0.14
N PHE A 192 -6.90 1.06 -1.42
CA PHE A 192 -6.04 1.81 -2.35
C PHE A 192 -6.31 3.33 -2.37
N VAL A 193 -7.36 3.82 -1.72
CA VAL A 193 -7.78 5.23 -1.74
C VAL A 193 -7.81 5.78 -0.32
N PRO A 194 -6.90 6.69 0.06
CA PRO A 194 -6.96 7.35 1.36
C PRO A 194 -8.29 8.08 1.58
N ASP A 195 -8.85 7.98 2.80
CA ASP A 195 -10.09 8.68 3.16
C ASP A 195 -9.85 10.18 3.39
N ASP A 196 -8.66 10.58 3.86
CA ASP A 196 -8.24 11.98 3.97
C ASP A 196 -8.01 12.59 2.58
N PRO A 197 -8.75 13.66 2.19
CA PRO A 197 -8.59 14.30 0.88
C PRO A 197 -7.17 14.77 0.59
N ALA A 198 -6.47 15.35 1.57
CA ALA A 198 -5.13 15.87 1.37
C ALA A 198 -4.11 14.74 1.13
N ALA A 199 -4.20 13.64 1.88
CA ALA A 199 -3.40 12.45 1.65
C ALA A 199 -3.73 11.77 0.31
N ARG A 200 -5.01 11.75 -0.08
CA ARG A 200 -5.44 11.21 -1.38
C ARG A 200 -4.83 12.01 -2.53
N ASP A 201 -4.93 13.33 -2.49
CA ASP A 201 -4.44 14.19 -3.57
C ASP A 201 -2.91 14.04 -3.72
N ARG A 202 -2.14 14.03 -2.61
CA ARG A 202 -0.69 13.73 -2.65
C ARG A 202 -0.37 12.36 -3.25
N ARG A 203 -1.16 11.33 -2.93
CA ARG A 203 -0.96 9.98 -3.48
C ARG A 203 -1.32 9.93 -4.97
N CYS A 204 -2.34 10.66 -5.40
CA CYS A 204 -2.69 10.78 -6.81
C CYS A 204 -1.56 11.45 -7.61
N GLU A 205 -1.01 12.55 -7.08
CA GLU A 205 0.16 13.23 -7.68
C GLU A 205 1.37 12.28 -7.80
N GLU A 206 1.67 11.52 -6.74
CA GLU A 206 2.76 10.53 -6.74
C GLU A 206 2.54 9.44 -7.79
N ILE A 207 1.35 8.87 -7.88
CA ILE A 207 1.04 7.82 -8.86
C ILE A 207 1.15 8.36 -10.28
N PHE A 208 0.60 9.55 -10.55
CA PHE A 208 0.72 10.18 -11.85
C PHE A 208 2.19 10.48 -12.20
N ALA A 209 3.00 10.90 -11.23
CA ALA A 209 4.44 11.07 -11.41
C ALA A 209 5.16 9.76 -11.72
N ILE A 210 4.80 8.65 -11.05
CA ILE A 210 5.34 7.30 -11.33
C ILE A 210 5.00 6.88 -12.76
N GLN A 211 3.73 6.97 -13.17
CA GLN A 211 3.28 6.58 -14.51
C GLN A 211 3.98 7.39 -15.61
N THR A 212 4.03 8.72 -15.46
CA THR A 212 4.62 9.64 -16.44
C THR A 212 6.13 9.48 -16.54
N THR A 213 6.82 9.37 -15.41
CA THR A 213 8.27 9.14 -15.38
C THR A 213 8.65 7.81 -16.00
N ALA A 214 7.87 6.76 -15.73
CA ALA A 214 8.12 5.43 -16.27
C ALA A 214 7.96 5.40 -17.80
N LEU A 215 6.88 6.03 -18.32
CA LEU A 215 6.69 6.16 -19.77
C LEU A 215 7.79 7.02 -20.40
N ALA A 216 8.13 8.17 -19.82
CA ALA A 216 9.21 9.03 -20.30
C ALA A 216 10.56 8.28 -20.37
N ARG A 217 10.86 7.46 -19.35
CA ARG A 217 12.05 6.62 -19.34
C ARG A 217 12.01 5.57 -20.46
N ARG A 218 10.86 4.93 -20.70
CA ARG A 218 10.69 3.94 -21.77
C ARG A 218 10.95 4.57 -23.14
N LEU A 219 10.34 5.73 -23.41
CA LEU A 219 10.53 6.48 -24.65
C LEU A 219 12.02 6.78 -24.88
N ARG A 220 12.70 7.40 -23.90
CA ARG A 220 14.15 7.67 -23.96
C ARG A 220 15.00 6.44 -24.22
N HIS A 221 14.68 5.32 -23.57
CA HIS A 221 15.45 4.09 -23.73
C HIS A 221 15.31 3.50 -25.14
N THR A 222 14.10 3.56 -25.70
CA THR A 222 13.82 3.06 -27.06
C THR A 222 14.22 4.03 -28.16
N GLY A 223 14.46 5.30 -27.84
CA GLY A 223 14.62 6.38 -28.82
C GLY A 223 13.32 6.72 -29.56
N SER A 224 12.17 6.21 -29.10
CA SER A 224 10.89 6.50 -29.73
C SER A 224 10.41 7.91 -29.38
N GLU A 225 10.07 8.67 -30.41
CA GLU A 225 9.40 9.97 -30.32
C GLU A 225 7.92 9.87 -30.69
N GLN A 226 7.43 8.64 -30.90
CA GLN A 226 6.10 8.35 -31.44
C GLN A 226 5.37 7.33 -30.55
N VAL A 227 4.12 7.62 -30.19
CA VAL A 227 3.24 6.69 -29.46
C VAL A 227 1.88 6.61 -30.12
N VAL A 228 1.25 5.45 -30.02
CA VAL A 228 -0.10 5.20 -30.55
C VAL A 228 -0.99 4.76 -29.40
N ILE A 229 -2.17 5.34 -29.29
CA ILE A 229 -3.09 5.07 -28.17
C ILE A 229 -4.54 5.03 -28.66
N GLY A 230 -5.28 4.01 -28.21
CA GLY A 230 -6.73 3.91 -28.43
C GLY A 230 -7.50 4.72 -27.39
N ILE A 231 -8.37 5.63 -27.83
CA ILE A 231 -9.21 6.45 -26.96
C ILE A 231 -10.69 6.08 -27.12
N SER A 232 -11.25 5.50 -26.07
CA SER A 232 -12.67 5.10 -26.02
C SER A 232 -13.58 6.17 -25.41
N GLY A 233 -13.00 7.19 -24.76
CA GLY A 233 -13.72 8.16 -23.93
C GLY A 233 -14.03 7.66 -22.52
N GLY A 234 -13.54 6.47 -22.16
CA GLY A 234 -13.57 5.94 -20.80
C GLY A 234 -12.45 6.51 -19.91
N LEU A 235 -12.53 6.22 -18.62
CA LEU A 235 -11.58 6.72 -17.61
C LEU A 235 -10.15 6.25 -17.88
N ASP A 236 -9.95 4.97 -18.24
CA ASP A 236 -8.60 4.40 -18.32
C ASP A 236 -7.83 4.91 -19.53
N SER A 237 -8.48 4.98 -20.69
CA SER A 237 -7.88 5.59 -21.89
C SER A 237 -7.64 7.09 -21.72
N THR A 238 -8.50 7.79 -20.97
CA THR A 238 -8.31 9.20 -20.63
C THR A 238 -7.05 9.39 -19.77
N LEU A 239 -6.92 8.61 -18.69
CA LEU A 239 -5.74 8.65 -17.83
C LEU A 239 -4.46 8.31 -18.61
N ALA A 240 -4.49 7.27 -19.44
CA ALA A 240 -3.33 6.87 -20.24
C ALA A 240 -2.90 7.97 -21.23
N LEU A 241 -3.85 8.70 -21.83
CA LEU A 241 -3.54 9.85 -22.69
C LEU A 241 -2.94 11.01 -21.92
N LEU A 242 -3.47 11.33 -20.74
CA LEU A 242 -2.90 12.36 -19.86
C LEU A 242 -1.47 12.02 -19.43
N VAL A 243 -1.22 10.74 -19.12
CA VAL A 243 0.12 10.23 -18.82
C VAL A 243 1.05 10.38 -20.03
N ALA A 244 0.58 10.05 -21.24
CA ALA A 244 1.35 10.21 -22.47
C ALA A 244 1.73 11.66 -22.74
N CYS A 245 0.77 12.60 -22.66
CA CYS A 245 1.02 14.03 -22.84
C CYS A 245 2.06 14.53 -21.83
N ARG A 246 1.87 14.22 -20.55
CA ARG A 246 2.81 14.66 -19.50
C ARG A 246 4.20 14.06 -19.65
N ALA A 247 4.31 12.82 -20.14
CA ALA A 247 5.61 12.21 -20.45
C ALA A 247 6.30 12.92 -21.63
N PHE A 248 5.55 13.31 -22.66
CA PHE A 248 6.06 14.10 -23.78
C PHE A 248 6.55 15.48 -23.32
N ASP A 249 5.78 16.18 -22.49
CA ASP A 249 6.17 17.44 -21.86
C ASP A 249 7.52 17.31 -21.11
N GLN A 250 7.68 16.26 -20.30
CA GLN A 250 8.90 15.99 -19.54
C GLN A 250 10.13 15.77 -20.43
N LEU A 251 9.92 15.27 -21.65
CA LEU A 251 10.97 15.01 -22.63
C LEU A 251 11.20 16.17 -23.61
N GLY A 252 10.35 17.20 -23.58
CA GLY A 252 10.36 18.26 -24.59
C GLY A 252 9.96 17.77 -25.99
N LEU A 253 9.20 16.66 -26.07
CA LEU A 253 8.70 16.13 -27.33
C LEU A 253 7.37 16.81 -27.71
N PRO A 254 7.13 17.07 -29.00
CA PRO A 254 5.88 17.68 -29.43
C PRO A 254 4.72 16.68 -29.32
N HIS A 255 3.54 17.16 -28.88
CA HIS A 255 2.33 16.32 -28.78
C HIS A 255 1.86 15.74 -30.12
N SER A 256 2.35 16.25 -31.26
CA SER A 256 2.13 15.64 -32.58
C SER A 256 2.76 14.25 -32.75
N GLY A 257 3.66 13.84 -31.84
CA GLY A 257 4.13 12.45 -31.76
C GLY A 257 3.17 11.50 -31.04
N ILE A 258 2.04 12.00 -30.51
CA ILE A 258 0.99 11.20 -29.89
C ILE A 258 -0.11 10.98 -30.93
N HIS A 259 -0.25 9.74 -31.40
CA HIS A 259 -1.28 9.35 -32.36
C HIS A 259 -2.47 8.75 -31.59
N ALA A 260 -3.47 9.57 -31.29
CA ALA A 260 -4.70 9.11 -30.66
C ALA A 260 -5.67 8.58 -31.73
N LEU A 261 -6.22 7.39 -31.51
CA LEU A 261 -7.20 6.76 -32.40
C LEU A 261 -8.49 6.48 -31.65
N THR A 262 -9.62 6.97 -32.19
CA THR A 262 -10.95 6.47 -31.78
C THR A 262 -11.46 5.51 -32.84
N MET A 263 -11.87 4.32 -32.41
CA MET A 263 -12.19 3.20 -33.30
C MET A 263 -13.64 2.72 -33.10
N PRO A 264 -14.62 3.48 -33.62
CA PRO A 264 -16.02 3.17 -33.40
C PRO A 264 -16.40 1.84 -34.06
N GLY A 265 -17.09 1.00 -33.29
CA GLY A 265 -17.72 -0.24 -33.73
C GLY A 265 -19.24 -0.19 -33.50
N PHE A 266 -19.89 -1.34 -33.56
CA PHE A 266 -21.36 -1.43 -33.56
C PHE A 266 -22.04 -0.92 -32.28
N GLY A 267 -21.34 -0.94 -31.14
CA GLY A 267 -21.84 -0.47 -29.84
C GLY A 267 -21.42 0.95 -29.45
N THR A 268 -20.73 1.70 -30.33
CA THR A 268 -20.18 3.01 -29.96
C THR A 268 -21.25 4.10 -29.88
N THR A 269 -21.35 4.77 -28.73
CA THR A 269 -22.28 5.88 -28.53
C THR A 269 -21.68 7.24 -28.94
N GLU A 270 -22.54 8.17 -29.34
CA GLU A 270 -22.14 9.55 -29.69
C GLU A 270 -21.48 10.29 -28.51
N ARG A 271 -21.96 10.04 -27.28
CA ARG A 271 -21.43 10.67 -26.06
C ARG A 271 -19.98 10.31 -25.77
N THR A 272 -19.63 9.03 -25.87
CA THR A 272 -18.25 8.56 -25.61
C THR A 272 -17.28 9.06 -26.68
N ARG A 273 -17.74 9.16 -27.94
CA ARG A 273 -16.95 9.75 -29.03
C ARG A 273 -16.68 11.23 -28.81
N GLY A 274 -17.71 12.01 -28.48
CA GLY A 274 -17.56 13.45 -28.25
C GLY A 274 -16.61 13.79 -27.10
N ASN A 275 -16.54 12.95 -26.06
CA ASN A 275 -15.55 13.11 -24.99
C ASN A 275 -14.11 12.89 -25.48
N ALA A 276 -13.87 11.88 -26.32
CA ALA A 276 -12.55 11.60 -26.88
C ALA A 276 -12.06 12.73 -27.80
N GLU A 277 -12.95 13.23 -28.67
CA GLU A 277 -12.70 14.36 -29.58
C GLU A 277 -12.31 15.62 -28.80
N LYS A 278 -13.14 15.99 -27.81
CA LYS A 278 -12.89 17.17 -26.97
C LYS A 278 -11.62 17.05 -26.14
N LEU A 279 -11.32 15.86 -25.62
CA LEU A 279 -10.10 15.63 -24.84
C LEU A 279 -8.86 15.82 -25.70
N ALA A 280 -8.83 15.24 -26.90
CA ALA A 280 -7.71 15.38 -27.82
C ALA A 280 -7.49 16.84 -28.25
N GLU A 281 -8.57 17.56 -28.55
CA GLU A 281 -8.53 18.99 -28.87
C GLU A 281 -7.90 19.81 -27.73
N LEU A 282 -8.35 19.60 -26.49
CA LEU A 282 -7.83 20.32 -25.31
C LEU A 282 -6.36 20.02 -25.02
N LEU A 283 -5.89 18.82 -25.37
CA LEU A 283 -4.50 18.39 -25.16
C LEU A 283 -3.59 18.72 -26.35
N GLY A 284 -4.14 19.22 -27.46
CA GLY A 284 -3.39 19.48 -28.69
C GLY A 284 -2.82 18.21 -29.32
N VAL A 285 -3.56 17.10 -29.23
CA VAL A 285 -3.19 15.79 -29.78
C VAL A 285 -4.02 15.50 -31.02
N ASP A 286 -3.40 14.98 -32.07
CA ASP A 286 -4.10 14.57 -33.28
C ASP A 286 -4.96 13.33 -33.00
N LEU A 287 -6.28 13.43 -33.23
CA LEU A 287 -7.23 12.33 -33.11
C LEU A 287 -7.67 11.86 -34.49
N ALA A 288 -7.38 10.60 -34.81
CA ALA A 288 -7.91 9.92 -36.00
C ALA A 288 -9.14 9.08 -35.65
N VAL A 289 -10.17 9.15 -36.50
CA VAL A 289 -11.35 8.29 -36.42
C VAL A 289 -11.19 7.14 -37.40
N VAL A 290 -11.14 5.90 -36.91
CA VAL A 290 -10.95 4.69 -37.73
C VAL A 290 -12.10 3.70 -37.45
N PRO A 291 -13.23 3.78 -38.17
CA PRO A 291 -14.35 2.87 -37.95
C PRO A 291 -13.97 1.42 -38.30
N ILE A 292 -14.31 0.47 -37.42
CA ILE A 292 -13.94 -0.96 -37.59
C ILE A 292 -15.06 -1.82 -38.21
N HIS A 293 -16.19 -1.21 -38.56
CA HIS A 293 -17.39 -1.93 -38.97
C HIS A 293 -17.15 -2.83 -40.20
N ALA A 294 -16.45 -2.31 -41.21
CA ALA A 294 -16.21 -3.04 -42.45
C ALA A 294 -15.25 -4.23 -42.23
N SER A 295 -14.16 -4.03 -41.50
CA SER A 295 -13.18 -5.09 -41.23
C SER A 295 -13.75 -6.16 -40.31
N VAL A 296 -14.51 -5.78 -39.27
CA VAL A 296 -15.16 -6.76 -38.39
C VAL A 296 -16.25 -7.54 -39.13
N ARG A 297 -17.05 -6.91 -40.01
CA ARG A 297 -18.02 -7.65 -40.86
C ARG A 297 -17.34 -8.65 -41.77
N GLN A 298 -16.21 -8.28 -42.37
CA GLN A 298 -15.43 -9.22 -43.17
C GLN A 298 -14.92 -10.37 -42.30
N HIS A 299 -14.38 -10.08 -41.11
CA HIS A 299 -13.91 -11.11 -40.19
C HIS A 299 -15.04 -12.05 -39.75
N PHE A 300 -16.24 -11.53 -39.48
CA PHE A 300 -17.42 -12.34 -39.20
C PHE A 300 -17.76 -13.27 -40.37
N ALA A 301 -17.74 -12.77 -41.60
CA ALA A 301 -17.96 -13.59 -42.78
C ALA A 301 -16.90 -14.70 -42.92
N ASP A 302 -15.62 -14.38 -42.66
CA ASP A 302 -14.49 -15.32 -42.78
C ASP A 302 -14.59 -16.49 -41.79
N ILE A 303 -15.11 -16.24 -40.59
CA ILE A 303 -15.28 -17.25 -39.54
C ILE A 303 -16.69 -17.87 -39.52
N GLY A 304 -17.60 -17.41 -40.39
CA GLY A 304 -18.99 -17.87 -40.44
C GLY A 304 -19.85 -17.42 -39.24
N HIS A 305 -19.52 -16.29 -38.61
CA HIS A 305 -20.29 -15.72 -37.49
C HIS A 305 -21.39 -14.80 -37.99
N ASP A 306 -22.59 -14.92 -37.43
CA ASP A 306 -23.73 -14.05 -37.74
C ASP A 306 -23.62 -12.73 -36.93
N GLU A 307 -23.59 -11.59 -37.61
CA GLU A 307 -23.51 -10.24 -37.00
C GLU A 307 -24.65 -9.99 -35.99
N THR A 308 -25.79 -10.67 -36.11
CA THR A 308 -26.93 -10.53 -35.18
C THR A 308 -26.76 -11.31 -33.87
N VAL A 309 -25.78 -12.22 -33.79
CA VAL A 309 -25.48 -13.00 -32.59
C VAL A 309 -24.45 -12.25 -31.75
N HIS A 310 -24.93 -11.55 -30.71
CA HIS A 310 -24.09 -10.74 -29.81
C HIS A 310 -23.52 -11.57 -28.65
N ASP A 311 -22.67 -12.55 -28.99
CA ASP A 311 -21.98 -13.38 -28.01
C ASP A 311 -20.51 -12.93 -27.79
N ILE A 312 -19.74 -13.74 -27.07
CA ILE A 312 -18.30 -13.48 -26.79
C ILE A 312 -17.49 -13.35 -28.09
N THR A 313 -17.86 -14.04 -29.17
CA THR A 313 -17.19 -13.94 -30.46
C THR A 313 -17.39 -12.55 -31.07
N TYR A 314 -18.62 -12.03 -30.99
CA TYR A 314 -18.98 -10.70 -31.48
C TYR A 314 -18.20 -9.58 -30.78
N GLU A 315 -18.05 -9.66 -29.45
CA GLU A 315 -17.31 -8.67 -28.67
C GLU A 315 -15.80 -8.78 -28.90
N ASN A 316 -15.24 -10.00 -28.84
CA ASN A 316 -13.81 -10.24 -28.96
C ASN A 316 -13.27 -9.90 -30.36
N ALA A 317 -14.04 -10.16 -31.43
CA ALA A 317 -13.64 -9.79 -32.79
C ALA A 317 -13.38 -8.28 -32.90
N GLN A 318 -14.25 -7.47 -32.31
CA GLN A 318 -14.08 -6.01 -32.30
C GLN A 318 -12.89 -5.58 -31.44
N ALA A 319 -12.66 -6.20 -30.29
CA ALA A 319 -11.52 -5.87 -29.43
C ALA A 319 -10.19 -6.19 -30.13
N ARG A 320 -10.08 -7.34 -30.79
CA ARG A 320 -8.88 -7.75 -31.54
C ARG A 320 -8.62 -6.87 -32.75
N GLU A 321 -9.66 -6.52 -33.50
CA GLU A 321 -9.53 -5.62 -34.65
C GLU A 321 -8.95 -4.26 -34.24
N ARG A 322 -9.42 -3.70 -33.11
CA ARG A 322 -8.88 -2.44 -32.58
C ARG A 322 -7.40 -2.55 -32.25
N THR A 323 -6.99 -3.62 -31.57
CA THR A 323 -5.58 -3.84 -31.25
C THR A 323 -4.74 -4.03 -32.51
N GLN A 324 -5.24 -4.76 -33.51
CA GLN A 324 -4.55 -4.94 -34.78
C GLN A 324 -4.27 -3.58 -35.44
N ILE A 325 -5.29 -2.71 -35.55
CA ILE A 325 -5.14 -1.36 -36.10
C ILE A 325 -4.10 -0.55 -35.31
N LEU A 326 -4.13 -0.59 -33.98
CA LEU A 326 -3.18 0.14 -33.14
C LEU A 326 -1.74 -0.35 -33.37
N MET A 327 -1.54 -1.66 -33.40
CA MET A 327 -0.22 -2.28 -33.61
C MET A 327 0.34 -1.93 -35.00
N ASP A 328 -0.49 -2.05 -36.03
CA ASP A 328 -0.07 -1.74 -37.41
C ASP A 328 0.16 -0.24 -37.59
N ARG A 329 -0.63 0.60 -36.94
CA ARG A 329 -0.39 2.05 -36.92
C ARG A 329 0.93 2.37 -36.23
N ALA A 330 1.25 1.71 -35.12
CA ALA A 330 2.53 1.87 -34.43
C ALA A 330 3.70 1.46 -35.34
N ASN A 331 3.56 0.37 -36.10
CA ASN A 331 4.55 -0.03 -37.11
C ASN A 331 4.74 1.06 -38.19
N GLN A 332 3.65 1.64 -38.70
CA GLN A 332 3.71 2.68 -39.74
C GLN A 332 4.46 3.94 -39.29
N VAL A 333 4.27 4.38 -38.04
CA VAL A 333 4.89 5.60 -37.51
C VAL A 333 6.20 5.34 -36.77
N GLY A 334 6.61 4.07 -36.64
CA GLY A 334 7.79 3.68 -35.85
C GLY A 334 7.61 3.95 -34.35
N GLY A 335 6.39 3.82 -33.82
CA GLY A 335 6.02 4.16 -32.45
C GLY A 335 5.71 2.96 -31.55
N LEU A 336 5.26 3.26 -30.33
CA LEU A 336 4.85 2.27 -29.33
C LEU A 336 3.34 2.34 -29.10
N VAL A 337 2.65 1.19 -29.08
CA VAL A 337 1.27 1.14 -28.58
C VAL A 337 1.27 1.29 -27.06
N ILE A 338 0.50 2.26 -26.55
CA ILE A 338 0.29 2.48 -25.12
C ILE A 338 -0.99 1.77 -24.67
N GLY A 339 -0.82 0.82 -23.76
CA GLY A 339 -1.91 0.05 -23.17
C GLY A 339 -2.65 0.82 -22.09
N THR A 340 -3.98 0.71 -22.09
CA THR A 340 -4.86 1.44 -21.18
C THR A 340 -5.41 0.59 -20.04
N GLY A 341 -5.24 -0.74 -20.09
CA GLY A 341 -5.84 -1.66 -19.13
C GLY A 341 -5.34 -1.44 -17.69
N ASP A 342 -6.25 -1.55 -16.73
CA ASP A 342 -6.01 -1.26 -15.32
C ASP A 342 -5.78 -2.52 -14.45
N LEU A 343 -5.29 -2.35 -13.22
CA LEU A 343 -4.97 -3.47 -12.32
C LEU A 343 -6.19 -4.33 -11.98
N SER A 344 -7.39 -3.73 -11.89
CA SER A 344 -8.62 -4.47 -11.59
C SER A 344 -9.04 -5.35 -12.76
N GLU A 345 -8.88 -4.86 -13.99
CA GLU A 345 -9.10 -5.67 -15.20
C GLU A 345 -8.13 -6.85 -15.27
N LEU A 346 -6.85 -6.61 -15.01
CA LEU A 346 -5.83 -7.67 -14.95
C LEU A 346 -6.12 -8.70 -13.85
N ALA A 347 -6.48 -8.24 -12.65
CA ALA A 347 -6.76 -9.11 -11.50
C ALA A 347 -7.98 -10.02 -11.73
N LEU A 348 -8.98 -9.54 -12.48
CA LEU A 348 -10.22 -10.27 -12.78
C LEU A 348 -10.16 -11.03 -14.11
N GLY A 349 -9.12 -10.84 -14.91
CA GLY A 349 -9.07 -11.34 -16.30
C GLY A 349 -10.12 -10.69 -17.19
N TRP A 350 -10.53 -9.44 -16.89
CA TRP A 350 -11.53 -8.70 -17.64
C TRP A 350 -10.89 -7.98 -18.83
N ALA A 351 -10.46 -8.76 -19.81
CA ALA A 351 -9.88 -8.27 -21.06
C ALA A 351 -10.00 -9.33 -22.15
N THR A 352 -9.93 -8.91 -23.41
CA THR A 352 -9.78 -9.85 -24.53
C THR A 352 -8.31 -10.26 -24.64
N TYR A 353 -8.01 -11.55 -24.43
CA TYR A 353 -6.69 -12.07 -24.76
C TYR A 353 -6.40 -11.92 -26.26
N ASN A 354 -5.20 -11.45 -26.57
CA ASN A 354 -4.75 -10.89 -27.84
C ASN A 354 -5.59 -9.74 -28.41
N GLY A 355 -6.37 -9.05 -27.57
CA GLY A 355 -7.04 -7.80 -27.86
C GLY A 355 -6.48 -6.67 -27.00
N ASP A 356 -7.34 -6.03 -26.22
CA ASP A 356 -7.08 -4.82 -25.44
C ASP A 356 -6.00 -4.98 -24.34
N HIS A 357 -5.69 -6.21 -23.93
CA HIS A 357 -4.61 -6.45 -22.99
C HIS A 357 -3.19 -6.28 -23.60
N MET A 358 -3.07 -6.27 -24.93
CA MET A 358 -1.77 -6.18 -25.62
C MET A 358 -1.35 -4.73 -25.90
N SER A 359 -0.11 -4.43 -25.58
CA SER A 359 0.55 -3.16 -25.91
C SER A 359 2.07 -3.31 -25.80
N MET A 360 2.84 -2.36 -26.34
CA MET A 360 4.28 -2.32 -26.13
C MET A 360 4.65 -1.77 -24.74
N TYR A 361 3.77 -0.98 -24.14
CA TYR A 361 3.92 -0.47 -22.78
C TYR A 361 2.56 -0.05 -22.21
N ALA A 362 2.17 -0.59 -21.06
CA ALA A 362 0.90 -0.28 -20.43
C ALA A 362 1.12 0.56 -19.16
N VAL A 363 0.49 1.73 -19.11
CA VAL A 363 0.75 2.72 -18.04
C VAL A 363 -0.18 2.58 -16.84
N ASN A 364 -1.33 1.91 -17.00
CA ASN A 364 -2.36 1.79 -15.96
C ASN A 364 -2.31 0.46 -15.20
N VAL A 365 -1.44 -0.48 -15.56
CA VAL A 365 -1.43 -1.85 -15.03
C VAL A 365 -1.18 -1.97 -13.52
N GLY A 366 -0.62 -0.92 -12.89
CA GLY A 366 -0.42 -0.83 -11.45
C GLY A 366 -1.52 -0.07 -10.70
N VAL A 367 -2.52 0.47 -11.40
CA VAL A 367 -3.55 1.35 -10.85
C VAL A 367 -4.90 0.62 -10.82
N PRO A 368 -5.54 0.42 -9.66
CA PRO A 368 -6.86 -0.22 -9.60
C PRO A 368 -7.97 0.75 -10.04
N LYS A 369 -9.06 0.22 -10.61
CA LYS A 369 -10.22 0.98 -11.08
C LYS A 369 -10.77 1.98 -10.07
N THR A 370 -10.77 1.60 -8.78
CA THR A 370 -11.24 2.45 -7.68
C THR A 370 -10.46 3.74 -7.52
N LEU A 371 -9.21 3.75 -7.99
CA LEU A 371 -8.28 4.87 -7.90
C LEU A 371 -8.22 5.69 -9.19
N VAL A 372 -8.41 5.08 -10.37
CA VAL A 372 -8.40 5.77 -11.67
C VAL A 372 -9.30 7.01 -11.68
N ARG A 373 -10.47 6.96 -11.04
CA ARG A 373 -11.42 8.09 -11.02
C ARG A 373 -10.94 9.33 -10.24
N TYR A 374 -9.91 9.18 -9.42
CA TYR A 374 -9.33 10.24 -8.59
C TYR A 374 -8.01 10.78 -9.16
N LEU A 375 -7.44 10.06 -10.12
CA LEU A 375 -6.33 10.51 -10.97
C LEU A 375 -6.93 11.31 -12.13
#